data_AF-A0A2A5G4C6-F1
#
_entry.id   AF-A0A2A5G4C6-F1
#
_cell.length_a   1.000
_cell.length_b   1.000
_cell.length_c   1.000
_cell.angle_alpha   90.00
_cell.angle_beta   90.00
_cell.angle_gamma   90.00
#
_symmetry.space_group_name_H-M   'P 1'
#
loop_
_entity.id
_entity.type
_entity.pdbx_description
1 polymer ?
#
loop_
_entity_poly.entity_id
_entity_poly.type
_entity_poly.pdbx_seq_one_letter_code
_entity_poly.pdbx_strand_id
1 'polypeptide(L)'
;MRKSRLLIPFIFLLTGFFSAYLFLNYSTGKAPLPPNDEPFSQPDSVVNNNNQFTQETDGLSEESRISKLEDEIKKLKQQMLRMNQSIESLPVETKATTSAFVGRTNNTFTPSILTRRLYSYESLIRGGIDQITAEDIVRRKNNFELKRLALQDRATRENYLNSQQYYDELNAINQNDVSLRDELGDDRYDEYLYTSKQNNRIKISSVMLGSAAEEVGIEKNDVVLSYNNKRMFTWQELKNATTEGSLGEFVSITIYRSGEQYSFTVPRGPLGIQLGSTRLEP
;
A
#
# COMPACT_ATOMS: atom_id res chain seq x y z
N MET A 1 12.70 -17.69 54.71
CA MET A 1 11.89 -17.09 55.81
C MET A 1 11.77 -15.61 55.48
N ARG A 2 10.64 -14.91 55.36
CA ARG A 2 9.25 -15.08 55.84
C ARG A 2 8.31 -14.49 54.77
N LYS A 3 7.17 -15.15 54.59
CA LYS A 3 6.00 -14.74 53.78
C LYS A 3 5.17 -13.71 54.56
N SER A 4 4.48 -12.81 53.87
CA SER A 4 3.07 -12.49 54.19
C SER A 4 2.40 -11.73 53.04
N ARG A 5 1.36 -12.38 52.50
CA ARG A 5 0.35 -11.86 51.55
C ARG A 5 -0.81 -11.27 52.36
N LEU A 6 -1.43 -10.19 51.87
CA LEU A 6 -2.82 -9.77 52.17
C LEU A 6 -3.32 -8.99 50.95
N LEU A 7 -4.12 -9.55 50.04
CA LEU A 7 -5.60 -9.72 50.06
C LEU A 7 -6.39 -8.41 50.24
N ILE A 8 -6.64 -7.76 49.10
CA ILE A 8 -7.93 -7.23 48.57
C ILE A 8 -9.12 -7.22 49.55
N PRO A 9 -9.88 -6.11 49.57
CA PRO A 9 -11.31 -6.20 49.32
C PRO A 9 -11.71 -5.40 48.06
N PHE A 10 -12.33 -6.13 47.14
CA PHE A 10 -13.10 -5.66 46.00
C PHE A 10 -14.49 -5.29 46.51
N ILE A 11 -15.24 -4.48 45.74
CA ILE A 11 -16.66 -4.14 45.92
C ILE A 11 -16.91 -2.90 46.79
N PHE A 12 -16.92 -1.72 46.15
CA PHE A 12 -17.97 -0.68 46.25
C PHE A 12 -17.49 0.62 45.59
N LEU A 13 -17.44 0.67 44.25
CA LEU A 13 -17.42 1.95 43.52
C LEU A 13 -17.92 1.79 42.07
N LEU A 14 -19.02 1.05 41.89
CA LEU A 14 -19.70 0.87 40.60
C LEU A 14 -21.18 1.32 40.64
N THR A 15 -21.50 2.29 41.50
CA THR A 15 -22.85 2.87 41.63
C THR A 15 -22.73 4.37 41.89
N GLY A 16 -22.27 5.14 40.90
CA GLY A 16 -22.07 6.58 41.09
C GLY A 16 -21.77 7.41 39.85
N PHE A 17 -21.97 6.89 38.64
CA PHE A 17 -21.68 7.64 37.41
C PHE A 17 -22.73 7.47 36.29
N PHE A 18 -23.96 7.07 36.64
CA PHE A 18 -25.07 6.92 35.67
C PHE A 18 -26.21 7.93 35.88
N SER A 19 -25.96 9.06 36.57
CA SER A 19 -27.00 10.05 36.92
C SER A 19 -26.81 11.44 36.30
N ALA A 20 -25.89 11.62 35.33
CA ALA A 20 -25.65 12.92 34.68
C ALA A 20 -26.10 12.99 33.21
N TYR A 21 -26.76 11.97 32.68
CA TYR A 21 -27.19 11.92 31.27
C TYR A 21 -28.70 12.19 31.06
N LEU A 22 -29.43 12.57 32.11
CA LEU A 22 -30.90 12.64 32.06
C LEU A 22 -31.47 13.95 32.63
N PHE A 23 -30.75 15.06 32.46
CA PHE A 23 -31.19 16.38 32.94
C PHE A 23 -31.10 17.53 31.90
N LEU A 24 -30.82 17.23 30.62
CA LEU A 24 -30.74 18.27 29.58
C LEU A 24 -31.74 18.09 28.43
N ASN A 25 -32.86 17.42 28.67
CA ASN A 25 -33.88 17.17 27.63
C ASN A 25 -35.33 17.53 28.02
N TYR A 26 -35.53 18.42 29.01
CA TYR A 26 -36.84 18.95 29.33
C TYR A 26 -36.84 20.47 29.45
N SER A 27 -37.12 21.14 28.33
CA SER A 27 -37.79 22.44 28.36
C SER A 27 -38.63 22.60 27.09
N THR A 28 -39.89 22.20 27.18
CA THR A 28 -40.96 22.49 26.23
C THR A 28 -41.91 23.49 26.89
N GLY A 29 -42.10 24.65 26.25
CA GLY A 29 -43.15 25.62 26.56
C GLY A 29 -43.75 26.14 25.26
N LYS A 30 -45.06 25.97 25.08
CA LYS A 30 -45.82 26.12 23.83
C LYS A 30 -46.54 27.49 23.71
N ALA A 31 -46.62 27.97 22.46
CA ALA A 31 -47.74 28.65 21.75
C ALA A 31 -48.19 30.10 22.15
N PRO A 32 -48.91 30.88 21.28
CA PRO A 32 -49.55 30.54 19.99
C PRO A 32 -49.37 31.53 18.79
N LEU A 33 -49.76 31.07 17.58
CA LEU A 33 -49.98 31.83 16.33
C LEU A 33 -51.40 32.43 16.27
N PRO A 34 -51.64 33.51 15.48
CA PRO A 34 -52.53 33.40 14.30
C PRO A 34 -52.20 34.44 13.16
N PRO A 35 -52.99 34.59 12.07
CA PRO A 35 -53.62 33.61 11.18
C PRO A 35 -53.34 33.85 9.67
N ASN A 36 -53.83 32.92 8.85
CA ASN A 36 -53.78 32.80 7.39
C ASN A 36 -54.44 33.94 6.60
N ASP A 37 -53.97 34.16 5.37
CA ASP A 37 -54.80 34.44 4.18
C ASP A 37 -54.14 33.80 2.93
N GLU A 38 -54.85 32.84 2.32
CA GLU A 38 -54.66 32.31 0.95
C GLU A 38 -55.34 33.28 -0.08
N PRO A 39 -55.25 33.15 -1.44
CA PRO A 39 -54.98 31.96 -2.25
C PRO A 39 -54.14 32.15 -3.55
N PHE A 40 -53.89 31.03 -4.24
CA PHE A 40 -53.36 30.92 -5.61
C PHE A 40 -54.21 31.63 -6.68
N SER A 41 -53.56 32.26 -7.68
CA SER A 41 -54.08 32.46 -9.07
C SER A 41 -52.94 32.86 -10.03
N GLN A 42 -52.77 32.14 -11.15
CA GLN A 42 -52.18 32.63 -12.42
C GLN A 42 -53.35 33.03 -13.37
N PRO A 43 -53.20 33.65 -14.57
CA PRO A 43 -52.00 33.97 -15.38
C PRO A 43 -51.99 35.39 -16.07
N ASP A 44 -50.94 35.62 -16.88
CA ASP A 44 -50.77 36.58 -17.99
C ASP A 44 -50.60 38.10 -17.75
N SER A 45 -49.43 38.64 -18.17
CA SER A 45 -49.28 39.70 -19.21
C SER A 45 -47.91 40.40 -19.17
N VAL A 46 -47.11 40.12 -20.21
CA VAL A 46 -46.11 40.94 -20.94
C VAL A 46 -45.81 42.37 -20.42
N VAL A 47 -44.52 42.70 -20.19
CA VAL A 47 -43.72 43.72 -20.92
C VAL A 47 -42.33 43.92 -20.24
N ASN A 48 -41.31 43.43 -20.95
CA ASN A 48 -39.94 43.92 -21.14
C ASN A 48 -39.47 45.24 -20.45
N ASN A 49 -38.36 45.20 -19.71
CA ASN A 49 -37.00 45.49 -20.25
C ASN A 49 -35.91 45.70 -19.15
N ASN A 50 -34.88 44.83 -19.23
CA ASN A 50 -33.43 45.13 -19.31
C ASN A 50 -32.50 45.23 -18.08
N ASN A 51 -31.51 44.30 -18.15
CA ASN A 51 -30.12 44.28 -17.67
C ASN A 51 -29.87 43.73 -16.25
N GLN A 52 -29.02 42.74 -15.98
CA GLN A 52 -27.85 42.23 -16.71
C GLN A 52 -27.46 40.85 -16.11
N PHE A 53 -27.60 39.76 -16.86
CA PHE A 53 -26.96 38.47 -16.56
C PHE A 53 -26.71 37.76 -17.90
N THR A 54 -25.54 37.98 -18.49
CA THR A 54 -25.07 37.24 -19.66
C THR A 54 -24.29 36.02 -19.17
N GLN A 55 -24.90 34.85 -19.36
CA GLN A 55 -24.16 33.62 -19.58
C GLN A 55 -23.40 33.77 -20.90
N GLU A 56 -22.08 33.74 -20.86
CA GLU A 56 -21.27 33.31 -22.01
C GLU A 56 -20.75 31.91 -21.70
N THR A 57 -21.41 30.95 -22.33
CA THR A 57 -20.98 29.58 -22.51
C THR A 57 -19.76 29.56 -23.43
N ASP A 58 -18.56 29.32 -22.91
CA ASP A 58 -17.43 28.95 -23.75
C ASP A 58 -17.43 27.43 -23.97
N GLY A 59 -18.38 27.02 -24.82
CA GLY A 59 -18.57 25.66 -25.30
C GLY A 59 -17.50 25.30 -26.33
N LEU A 60 -16.22 25.34 -25.95
CA LEU A 60 -15.13 24.69 -26.67
C LEU A 60 -15.16 23.18 -26.40
N SER A 61 -16.25 22.60 -26.89
CA SER A 61 -16.55 21.22 -27.29
C SER A 61 -15.88 20.12 -26.46
N GLU A 62 -16.67 19.51 -25.57
CA GLU A 62 -16.37 18.19 -25.00
C GLU A 62 -16.06 17.15 -26.09
N GLU A 63 -16.57 17.30 -27.32
CA GLU A 63 -16.20 16.45 -28.46
C GLU A 63 -14.73 16.64 -28.88
N SER A 64 -14.18 17.86 -28.77
CA SER A 64 -12.76 18.11 -29.00
C SER A 64 -11.88 17.49 -27.93
N ARG A 65 -12.39 17.36 -26.71
CA ARG A 65 -11.70 16.67 -25.60
C ARG A 65 -11.75 15.15 -25.79
N ILE A 66 -12.90 14.61 -26.16
CA ILE A 66 -13.10 13.19 -26.46
C ILE A 66 -12.23 12.78 -27.66
N SER A 67 -12.22 13.57 -28.74
CA SER A 67 -11.38 13.31 -29.92
C SER A 67 -9.88 13.30 -29.57
N LYS A 68 -9.41 14.23 -28.73
CA LYS A 68 -8.02 14.23 -28.24
C LYS A 68 -7.70 12.97 -27.43
N LEU A 69 -8.62 12.52 -26.58
CA LEU A 69 -8.45 11.31 -25.78
C LEU A 69 -8.45 10.05 -26.65
N GLU A 70 -9.29 9.97 -27.68
CA GLU A 70 -9.32 8.84 -28.63
C GLU A 70 -8.02 8.72 -29.42
N ASP A 71 -7.49 9.86 -29.89
CA ASP A 71 -6.20 9.91 -30.57
C ASP A 71 -5.03 9.51 -29.65
N GLU A 72 -5.10 9.89 -28.38
CA GLU A 72 -4.09 9.54 -27.38
C GLU A 72 -4.13 8.04 -27.05
N ILE A 73 -5.33 7.46 -26.91
CA ILE A 73 -5.53 6.01 -26.74
C ILE A 73 -5.02 5.23 -27.96
N LYS A 74 -5.26 5.73 -29.17
CA LYS A 74 -4.77 5.10 -30.42
C LYS A 74 -3.24 5.10 -30.49
N LYS A 75 -2.60 6.21 -30.13
CA LYS A 75 -1.13 6.30 -30.04
C LYS A 75 -0.57 5.33 -28.98
N LEU A 76 -1.20 5.26 -27.81
CA LEU A 76 -0.82 4.33 -26.74
C LEU A 76 -0.95 2.86 -27.17
N LYS A 77 -2.04 2.49 -27.84
CA LYS A 77 -2.20 1.13 -28.40
C LYS A 77 -1.12 0.79 -29.42
N GLN A 78 -0.79 1.72 -30.32
CA GLN A 78 0.29 1.52 -31.31
C GLN A 78 1.66 1.39 -30.64
N GLN A 79 1.92 2.18 -29.60
CA GLN A 79 3.15 2.11 -28.83
C GLN A 79 3.28 0.77 -28.10
N MET A 80 2.19 0.26 -27.51
CA MET A 80 2.16 -1.05 -26.85
C MET A 80 2.37 -2.19 -27.86
N LEU A 81 1.77 -2.10 -29.04
CA LEU A 81 1.98 -3.08 -30.12
C LEU A 81 3.45 -3.13 -30.57
N ARG A 82 4.08 -1.97 -30.76
CA ARG A 82 5.50 -1.87 -31.09
C ARG A 82 6.39 -2.41 -29.96
N MET A 83 6.02 -2.14 -28.72
CA MET A 83 6.77 -2.60 -27.55
C MET A 83 6.71 -4.12 -27.40
N ASN A 84 5.55 -4.73 -27.63
CA ASN A 84 5.42 -6.20 -27.66
C ASN A 84 6.24 -6.83 -28.81
N GLN A 85 6.21 -6.24 -30.01
CA GLN A 85 7.04 -6.70 -31.14
C GLN A 85 8.54 -6.53 -30.88
N SER A 86 8.93 -5.50 -30.13
CA SER A 86 10.32 -5.26 -29.71
C SER A 86 10.78 -6.28 -28.65
N ILE A 87 9.86 -6.78 -27.81
CA ILE A 87 10.14 -7.83 -26.83
C ILE A 87 10.27 -9.20 -27.51
N GLU A 88 9.51 -9.44 -28.57
CA GLU A 88 9.52 -10.70 -29.33
C GLU A 88 10.76 -10.88 -30.21
N SER A 89 11.53 -9.81 -30.46
CA SER A 89 12.69 -9.81 -31.36
C SER A 89 14.06 -9.62 -30.67
N LEU A 90 14.14 -9.72 -29.34
CA LEU A 90 15.42 -9.66 -28.62
C LEU A 90 16.15 -11.02 -28.65
N PRO A 91 17.32 -11.14 -29.30
CA PRO A 91 18.20 -12.28 -29.11
C PRO A 91 18.85 -12.17 -27.73
N VAL A 92 18.79 -13.24 -26.95
CA VAL A 92 19.57 -13.38 -25.72
C VAL A 92 21.04 -13.54 -26.10
N GLU A 93 21.86 -12.51 -25.90
CA GLU A 93 23.30 -12.71 -25.82
C GLU A 93 23.96 -11.82 -24.75
N THR A 94 24.68 -12.51 -23.89
CA THR A 94 25.46 -12.03 -22.76
C THR A 94 26.68 -11.23 -23.18
N LYS A 95 26.98 -10.12 -22.50
CA LYS A 95 28.27 -9.81 -21.84
C LYS A 95 28.29 -8.39 -21.24
N ALA A 96 28.85 -8.29 -20.04
CA ALA A 96 29.12 -7.06 -19.33
C ALA A 96 30.18 -6.20 -20.04
N THR A 97 30.07 -4.87 -19.97
CA THR A 97 31.19 -3.93 -19.70
C THR A 97 30.61 -2.55 -19.30
N THR A 98 31.24 -1.96 -18.30
CA THR A 98 31.06 -0.61 -17.75
C THR A 98 31.36 0.51 -18.75
N SER A 99 30.60 1.61 -18.71
CA SER A 99 31.14 2.98 -18.75
C SER A 99 30.03 4.02 -18.58
N ALA A 100 30.34 5.04 -17.79
CA ALA A 100 29.48 6.17 -17.48
C ALA A 100 29.33 7.14 -18.65
N PHE A 101 28.14 7.74 -18.81
CA PHE A 101 28.02 9.06 -19.42
C PHE A 101 26.87 9.85 -18.79
N VAL A 102 27.17 11.11 -18.51
CA VAL A 102 26.35 12.13 -17.84
C VAL A 102 25.38 12.79 -18.84
N GLY A 103 24.17 13.09 -18.36
CA GLY A 103 23.44 14.31 -18.73
C GLY A 103 22.46 14.20 -19.90
N ARG A 104 21.16 14.16 -19.57
CA ARG A 104 20.14 15.06 -20.14
C ARG A 104 18.81 14.90 -19.41
N THR A 105 18.35 16.00 -18.83
CA THR A 105 17.03 16.22 -18.26
C THR A 105 15.98 16.11 -19.35
N ASN A 106 15.13 15.08 -19.26
CA ASN A 106 13.78 15.12 -19.78
C ASN A 106 12.90 14.60 -18.66
N ASN A 107 12.04 15.48 -18.14
CA ASN A 107 11.02 15.16 -17.16
C ASN A 107 9.93 14.33 -17.87
N THR A 108 10.27 13.10 -18.28
CA THR A 108 9.27 12.08 -18.56
C THR A 108 8.63 11.77 -17.22
N PHE A 109 7.38 12.20 -17.04
CA PHE A 109 6.49 11.66 -16.02
C PHE A 109 6.64 10.14 -16.11
N THR A 110 7.39 9.52 -15.20
CA THR A 110 7.60 8.08 -15.24
C THR A 110 6.29 7.45 -14.78
N PRO A 111 5.49 6.80 -15.65
CA PRO A 111 4.29 6.10 -15.21
C PRO A 111 4.62 4.86 -14.35
N SER A 112 5.90 4.59 -14.07
CA SER A 112 6.39 3.31 -13.56
C SER A 112 6.29 3.12 -12.04
N ILE A 113 6.05 4.17 -11.25
CA ILE A 113 5.86 4.00 -9.79
C ILE A 113 4.40 3.67 -9.46
N LEU A 114 3.44 4.22 -10.21
CA LEU A 114 2.02 4.05 -9.94
C LEU A 114 1.51 2.65 -10.30
N THR A 115 1.93 2.10 -11.45
CA THR A 115 1.49 0.76 -11.89
C THR A 115 1.98 -0.35 -10.97
N ARG A 116 3.06 -0.14 -10.20
CA ARG A 116 3.63 -1.18 -9.33
C ARG A 116 2.88 -1.33 -8.00
N ARG A 117 2.03 -0.37 -7.62
CA ARG A 117 1.37 -0.35 -6.30
C ARG A 117 -0.11 -0.70 -6.31
N LEU A 118 -0.73 -0.84 -7.48
CA LEU A 118 -2.12 -1.23 -7.58
C LEU A 118 -2.23 -2.74 -7.36
N TYR A 119 -2.95 -3.14 -6.31
CA TYR A 119 -3.25 -4.54 -6.06
C TYR A 119 -4.19 -5.07 -7.15
N SER A 120 -3.84 -6.21 -7.75
CA SER A 120 -4.69 -6.87 -8.73
C SER A 120 -5.82 -7.62 -8.00
N TYR A 121 -7.06 -7.19 -8.24
CA TYR A 121 -8.26 -7.91 -7.80
C TYR A 121 -8.20 -9.39 -8.20
N GLU A 122 -7.82 -9.67 -9.44
CA GLU A 122 -7.75 -11.03 -9.96
C GLU A 122 -6.71 -11.90 -9.23
N SER A 123 -5.57 -11.34 -8.85
CA SER A 123 -4.55 -12.05 -8.07
C SER A 123 -5.04 -12.36 -6.65
N LEU A 124 -5.82 -11.47 -6.04
CA LEU A 124 -6.39 -11.72 -4.71
C LEU A 124 -7.38 -12.89 -4.76
N ILE A 125 -8.26 -12.93 -5.75
CA ILE A 125 -9.21 -14.04 -5.94
C ILE A 125 -8.48 -15.36 -6.19
N ARG A 126 -7.50 -15.36 -7.09
CA ARG A 126 -6.69 -16.56 -7.36
C ARG A 126 -5.93 -17.02 -6.13
N GLY A 127 -5.56 -16.10 -5.23
CA GLY A 127 -4.96 -16.40 -3.94
C GLY A 127 -5.94 -16.86 -2.86
N GLY A 128 -7.17 -17.23 -3.22
CA GLY A 128 -8.17 -17.78 -2.30
C GLY A 128 -8.87 -16.74 -1.42
N ILE A 129 -8.80 -15.46 -1.77
CA ILE A 129 -9.51 -14.38 -1.09
C ILE A 129 -10.92 -14.27 -1.68
N ASP A 130 -11.92 -14.11 -0.84
CA ASP A 130 -13.30 -13.97 -1.31
C ASP A 130 -13.49 -12.65 -2.08
N GLN A 131 -14.46 -12.66 -3.00
CA GLN A 131 -14.73 -11.52 -3.87
C GLN A 131 -15.01 -10.22 -3.12
N ILE A 132 -15.76 -10.28 -2.03
CA ILE A 132 -16.18 -9.09 -1.29
C ILE A 132 -14.96 -8.48 -0.58
N THR A 133 -14.18 -9.30 0.11
CA THR A 133 -12.95 -8.87 0.78
C THR A 133 -11.91 -8.37 -0.22
N ALA A 134 -11.72 -9.06 -1.36
CA ALA A 134 -10.78 -8.62 -2.38
C ALA A 134 -11.17 -7.25 -2.96
N GLU A 135 -12.46 -7.01 -3.20
CA GLU A 135 -12.94 -5.70 -3.66
C GLU A 135 -12.73 -4.61 -2.60
N ASP A 136 -13.03 -4.89 -1.33
CA ASP A 136 -12.83 -3.93 -0.23
C ASP A 136 -11.34 -3.56 -0.09
N ILE A 137 -10.45 -4.56 -0.10
CA ILE A 137 -8.99 -4.35 -0.05
C ILE A 137 -8.57 -3.45 -1.21
N VAL A 138 -8.93 -3.79 -2.45
CA VAL A 138 -8.53 -3.01 -3.62
C VAL A 138 -9.08 -1.58 -3.53
N ARG A 139 -10.34 -1.40 -3.15
CA ARG A 139 -10.97 -0.08 -3.03
C ARG A 139 -10.26 0.77 -1.98
N ARG A 140 -9.99 0.22 -0.81
CA ARG A 140 -9.29 0.91 0.29
C ARG A 140 -7.87 1.28 -0.08
N LYS A 141 -7.13 0.36 -0.71
CA LYS A 141 -5.77 0.60 -1.19
C LYS A 141 -5.71 1.66 -2.28
N ASN A 142 -6.62 1.61 -3.25
CA ASN A 142 -6.72 2.62 -4.30
C ASN A 142 -7.07 4.00 -3.72
N ASN A 143 -7.88 4.08 -2.65
CA ASN A 143 -8.15 5.33 -1.96
C ASN A 143 -6.89 5.93 -1.34
N PHE A 144 -6.02 5.12 -0.71
CA PHE A 144 -4.74 5.59 -0.17
C PHE A 144 -3.78 6.03 -1.26
N GLU A 145 -3.66 5.29 -2.36
CA GLU A 145 -2.84 5.70 -3.50
C GLU A 145 -3.36 7.00 -4.12
N LEU A 146 -4.68 7.19 -4.22
CA LEU A 146 -5.27 8.44 -4.69
C LEU A 146 -4.95 9.61 -3.74
N LYS A 147 -5.00 9.39 -2.41
CA LYS A 147 -4.58 10.40 -1.43
C LYS A 147 -3.11 10.77 -1.57
N ARG A 148 -2.21 9.78 -1.78
CA ARG A 148 -0.78 10.02 -2.03
C ARG A 148 -0.56 10.84 -3.31
N LEU A 149 -1.29 10.50 -4.37
CA LEU A 149 -1.26 11.24 -5.64
C LEU A 149 -1.74 12.68 -5.49
N ALA A 150 -2.86 12.90 -4.80
CA ALA A 150 -3.39 14.23 -4.54
C ALA A 150 -2.41 15.07 -3.70
N LEU A 151 -1.79 14.46 -2.68
CA LEU A 151 -0.74 15.10 -1.89
C LEU A 151 0.47 15.48 -2.76
N GLN A 152 0.93 14.59 -3.64
CA GLN A 152 2.06 14.87 -4.53
C GLN A 152 1.75 16.00 -5.53
N ASP A 153 0.56 16.01 -6.14
CA ASP A 153 0.11 17.07 -7.04
C ASP A 153 0.06 18.42 -6.29
N ARG A 154 -0.59 18.45 -5.12
CA ARG A 154 -0.65 19.66 -4.27
C ARG A 154 0.75 20.16 -3.89
N ALA A 155 1.61 19.28 -3.39
CA ALA A 155 2.97 19.61 -2.98
C ALA A 155 3.84 20.13 -4.15
N THR A 156 3.59 19.64 -5.35
CA THR A 156 4.25 20.13 -6.56
C THR A 156 3.76 21.53 -6.92
N ARG A 157 2.44 21.78 -6.91
CA ARG A 157 1.85 23.08 -7.26
C ARG A 157 2.22 24.18 -6.27
N GLU A 158 2.26 23.83 -4.98
CA GLU A 158 2.55 24.76 -3.89
C GLU A 158 4.06 24.82 -3.56
N ASN A 159 4.91 24.12 -4.33
CA ASN A 159 6.37 24.11 -4.20
C ASN A 159 6.91 23.67 -2.83
N TYR A 160 6.21 22.75 -2.16
CA TYR A 160 6.67 22.16 -0.89
C TYR A 160 7.00 20.66 -1.01
N LEU A 161 7.14 20.13 -2.23
CA LEU A 161 7.64 18.78 -2.46
C LEU A 161 9.04 18.61 -1.83
N ASN A 162 9.27 17.49 -1.14
CA ASN A 162 10.49 17.20 -0.36
C ASN A 162 10.73 18.10 0.88
N SER A 163 9.73 18.86 1.32
CA SER A 163 9.79 19.56 2.61
C SER A 163 9.41 18.64 3.77
N GLN A 164 9.73 19.06 5.00
CA GLN A 164 9.26 18.38 6.21
C GLN A 164 7.72 18.25 6.24
N GLN A 165 7.01 19.32 5.84
CA GLN A 165 5.55 19.32 5.76
C GLN A 165 5.03 18.21 4.83
N TYR A 166 5.63 18.05 3.65
CA TYR A 166 5.26 16.98 2.73
C TYR A 166 5.44 15.59 3.36
N TYR A 167 6.57 15.36 4.04
CA TYR A 167 6.83 14.08 4.70
C TYR A 167 5.87 13.82 5.86
N ASP A 168 5.52 14.83 6.64
CA ASP A 168 4.56 14.70 7.75
C ASP A 168 3.15 14.36 7.23
N GLU A 169 2.69 15.06 6.19
CA GLU A 169 1.40 14.77 5.54
C GLU A 169 1.39 13.38 4.90
N LEU A 170 2.49 12.98 4.25
CA LEU A 170 2.64 11.65 3.66
C LEU A 170 2.61 10.56 4.73
N ASN A 171 3.29 10.79 5.86
CA ASN A 171 3.28 9.88 6.99
C ASN A 171 1.86 9.73 7.56
N ALA A 172 1.10 10.82 7.70
CA ALA A 172 -0.29 10.77 8.16
C ALA A 172 -1.21 9.95 7.22
N ILE A 173 -0.98 10.02 5.91
CA ILE A 173 -1.68 9.15 4.94
C ILE A 173 -1.28 7.68 5.14
N ASN A 174 0.01 7.41 5.31
CA ASN A 174 0.55 6.05 5.42
C ASN A 174 0.21 5.35 6.74
N GLN A 175 0.02 6.09 7.83
CA GLN A 175 -0.32 5.52 9.15
C GLN A 175 -1.60 4.69 9.15
N ASN A 176 -2.54 5.00 8.24
CA ASN A 176 -3.82 4.30 8.12
C ASN A 176 -3.80 3.20 7.04
N ASP A 177 -2.69 3.06 6.30
CA ASP A 177 -2.52 2.06 5.26
C ASP A 177 -2.02 0.75 5.87
N VAL A 178 -2.95 -0.11 6.31
CA VAL A 178 -2.63 -1.44 6.88
C VAL A 178 -1.97 -2.30 5.81
N SER A 179 -0.87 -3.00 6.11
CA SER A 179 -0.19 -3.80 5.09
C SER A 179 -1.06 -4.98 4.64
N LEU A 180 -0.97 -5.36 3.36
CA LEU A 180 -1.76 -6.49 2.85
C LEU A 180 -1.45 -7.78 3.62
N ARG A 181 -0.20 -7.96 4.04
CA ARG A 181 0.25 -9.10 4.85
C ARG A 181 -0.46 -9.15 6.20
N ASP A 182 -0.63 -8.01 6.86
CA ASP A 182 -1.31 -7.95 8.18
C ASP A 182 -2.81 -8.26 8.06
N GLU A 183 -3.43 -7.91 6.93
CA GLU A 183 -4.85 -8.18 6.69
C GLU A 183 -5.13 -9.62 6.28
N LEU A 184 -4.26 -10.19 5.44
CA LEU A 184 -4.44 -11.53 4.89
C LEU A 184 -3.85 -12.63 5.77
N GLY A 185 -2.85 -12.29 6.59
CA GLY A 185 -1.96 -13.25 7.22
C GLY A 185 -0.90 -13.78 6.25
N ASP A 186 0.10 -14.46 6.81
CA ASP A 186 1.27 -14.93 6.06
C ASP A 186 0.91 -15.90 4.94
N ASP A 187 -0.01 -16.85 5.19
CA ASP A 187 -0.33 -17.91 4.22
C ASP A 187 -1.02 -17.37 2.95
N ARG A 188 -2.07 -16.55 3.12
CA ARG A 188 -2.78 -15.93 1.98
C ARG A 188 -1.93 -14.89 1.28
N TYR A 189 -1.07 -14.19 2.02
CA TYR A 189 -0.12 -13.25 1.43
C TYR A 189 0.90 -13.98 0.55
N ASP A 190 1.39 -15.15 0.98
CA ASP A 190 2.29 -15.99 0.20
C ASP A 190 1.67 -16.39 -1.15
N GLU A 191 0.43 -16.89 -1.10
CA GLU A 191 -0.33 -17.27 -2.30
C GLU A 191 -0.60 -16.06 -3.22
N TYR A 192 -0.95 -14.91 -2.65
CA TYR A 192 -1.11 -13.67 -3.41
C TYR A 192 0.18 -13.29 -4.15
N LEU A 193 1.35 -13.35 -3.48
CA LEU A 193 2.63 -13.05 -4.12
C LEU A 193 2.91 -14.03 -5.26
N TYR A 194 2.67 -15.32 -5.05
CA TYR A 194 2.88 -16.34 -6.08
C TYR A 194 1.99 -16.11 -7.31
N THR A 195 0.68 -15.97 -7.11
CA THR A 195 -0.33 -15.79 -8.19
C THR A 195 -0.22 -14.44 -8.90
N SER A 196 0.26 -13.40 -8.22
CA SER A 196 0.59 -12.10 -8.82
C SER A 196 1.94 -12.08 -9.53
N LYS A 197 2.63 -13.23 -9.63
CA LYS A 197 3.94 -13.41 -10.25
C LYS A 197 5.07 -12.62 -9.56
N GLN A 198 4.87 -12.22 -8.30
CA GLN A 198 5.88 -11.56 -7.47
C GLN A 198 6.80 -12.59 -6.80
N ASN A 199 7.96 -12.15 -6.33
CA ASN A 199 8.85 -13.00 -5.54
C ASN A 199 8.31 -13.13 -4.12
N ASN A 200 8.26 -14.35 -3.60
CA ASN A 200 7.78 -14.68 -2.25
C ASN A 200 8.84 -15.41 -1.42
N ARG A 201 10.07 -15.54 -1.93
CA ARG A 201 11.15 -16.25 -1.28
C ARG A 201 12.48 -15.53 -1.46
N ILE A 202 13.38 -15.76 -0.51
CA ILE A 202 14.73 -15.20 -0.50
C ILE A 202 15.72 -16.31 -0.85
N LYS A 203 16.42 -16.16 -1.97
CA LYS A 203 17.42 -17.15 -2.41
C LYS A 203 18.80 -16.72 -1.93
N ILE A 204 19.63 -17.66 -1.49
CA ILE A 204 21.04 -17.42 -1.19
C ILE A 204 21.85 -17.57 -2.47
N SER A 205 22.44 -16.48 -2.92
CA SER A 205 23.22 -16.39 -4.15
C SER A 205 24.65 -16.89 -3.96
N SER A 206 25.24 -16.62 -2.79
CA SER A 206 26.56 -17.10 -2.38
C SER A 206 26.72 -16.99 -0.87
N VAL A 207 27.68 -17.75 -0.33
CA VAL A 207 28.06 -17.77 1.09
C VAL A 207 29.55 -17.44 1.17
N MET A 208 29.93 -16.55 2.08
CA MET A 208 31.33 -16.16 2.29
C MET A 208 32.05 -17.20 3.15
N LEU A 209 33.31 -17.51 2.77
CA LEU A 209 34.17 -18.37 3.58
C LEU A 209 34.47 -17.71 4.93
N GLY A 210 34.46 -18.49 6.01
CA GLY A 210 34.63 -18.05 7.39
C GLY A 210 33.43 -17.28 7.96
N SER A 211 32.25 -17.39 7.34
CA SER A 211 31.03 -16.71 7.82
C SER A 211 30.19 -17.57 8.74
N ALA A 212 29.35 -16.91 9.56
CA ALA A 212 28.39 -17.60 10.43
C ALA A 212 27.43 -18.52 9.65
N ALA A 213 27.07 -18.17 8.41
CA ALA A 213 26.25 -19.02 7.56
C ALA A 213 27.02 -20.28 7.09
N GLU A 214 28.29 -20.13 6.72
CA GLU A 214 29.12 -21.29 6.33
C GLU A 214 29.31 -22.25 7.50
N GLU A 215 29.60 -21.73 8.70
CA GLU A 215 29.86 -22.54 9.91
C GLU A 215 28.70 -23.47 10.26
N VAL A 216 27.47 -23.05 10.00
CA VAL A 216 26.27 -23.86 10.26
C VAL A 216 25.87 -24.73 9.06
N GLY A 217 26.56 -24.63 7.93
CA GLY A 217 26.29 -25.43 6.73
C GLY A 217 25.21 -24.87 5.81
N ILE A 218 24.92 -23.56 5.86
CA ILE A 218 24.09 -22.90 4.85
C ILE A 218 24.89 -22.82 3.54
N GLU A 219 24.22 -23.08 2.42
CA GLU A 219 24.86 -23.22 1.11
C GLU A 219 24.23 -22.30 0.06
N LYS A 220 24.93 -22.19 -1.06
CA LYS A 220 24.40 -21.52 -2.25
C LYS A 220 23.15 -22.25 -2.76
N ASN A 221 22.18 -21.47 -3.20
CA ASN A 221 20.86 -21.87 -3.69
C ASN A 221 19.85 -22.28 -2.62
N ASP A 222 20.21 -22.25 -1.34
CA ASP A 222 19.25 -22.35 -0.26
C ASP A 222 18.21 -21.23 -0.36
N VAL A 223 16.99 -21.54 0.07
CA VAL A 223 15.89 -20.58 0.10
C VAL A 223 15.49 -20.33 1.54
N VAL A 224 15.64 -19.10 2.03
CA VAL A 224 15.24 -18.74 3.40
C VAL A 224 13.71 -18.67 3.47
N LEU A 225 13.14 -19.38 4.45
CA LEU A 225 11.70 -19.42 4.73
C LEU A 225 11.34 -18.59 5.97
N SER A 226 12.14 -18.66 7.02
CA SER A 226 11.91 -17.95 8.26
C SER A 226 13.22 -17.61 8.97
N TYR A 227 13.16 -16.57 9.80
CA TYR A 227 14.24 -16.15 10.68
C TYR A 227 13.66 -15.74 12.02
N ASN A 228 14.21 -16.27 13.11
CA ASN A 228 13.71 -16.09 14.47
C ASN A 228 12.19 -16.35 14.56
N ASN A 229 11.75 -17.48 14.00
CA ASN A 229 10.36 -17.92 13.93
C ASN A 229 9.39 -16.96 13.19
N LYS A 230 9.89 -15.93 12.50
CA LYS A 230 9.10 -15.03 11.65
C LYS A 230 9.27 -15.41 10.19
N ARG A 231 8.17 -15.54 9.45
CA ARG A 231 8.20 -15.83 8.00
C ARG A 231 8.83 -14.67 7.23
N MET A 232 9.69 -15.01 6.28
CA MET A 232 10.46 -14.05 5.49
C MET A 232 10.07 -14.17 4.01
N PHE A 233 9.59 -13.08 3.41
CA PHE A 233 9.22 -13.03 2.00
C PHE A 233 10.20 -12.20 1.16
N THR A 234 10.88 -11.22 1.77
CA THR A 234 11.77 -10.29 1.06
C THR A 234 13.15 -10.18 1.71
N TRP A 235 14.17 -9.89 0.90
CA TRP A 235 15.53 -9.74 1.41
C TRP A 235 15.65 -8.56 2.39
N GLN A 236 14.82 -7.51 2.24
CA GLN A 236 14.73 -6.40 3.17
C GLN A 236 14.25 -6.86 4.55
N GLU A 237 13.23 -7.72 4.62
CA GLU A 237 12.75 -8.28 5.88
C GLU A 237 13.85 -9.05 6.59
N LEU A 238 14.56 -9.93 5.89
CA LEU A 238 15.67 -10.69 6.49
C LEU A 238 16.78 -9.76 6.98
N LYS A 239 17.17 -8.76 6.18
CA LYS A 239 18.18 -7.76 6.56
C LYS A 239 17.77 -6.99 7.82
N ASN A 240 16.52 -6.57 7.91
CA ASN A 240 16.02 -5.86 9.10
C ASN A 240 16.02 -6.80 10.31
N ALA A 241 15.52 -8.03 10.14
CA ALA A 241 15.43 -9.02 11.20
C ALA A 241 16.80 -9.41 11.80
N THR A 242 17.88 -9.40 11.02
CA THR A 242 19.24 -9.64 11.54
C THR A 242 19.80 -8.49 12.36
N THR A 243 19.19 -7.30 12.30
CA THR A 243 19.55 -6.13 13.11
C THR A 243 18.60 -5.87 14.28
N GLU A 244 17.43 -6.50 14.26
CA GLU A 244 16.42 -6.40 15.33
C GLU A 244 16.84 -7.25 16.53
N GLY A 245 17.40 -6.65 17.59
CA GLY A 245 17.70 -7.34 18.85
C GLY A 245 19.19 -7.27 19.24
N SER A 246 19.68 -8.23 20.02
CA SER A 246 21.06 -8.19 20.53
C SER A 246 22.05 -8.83 19.54
N LEU A 247 23.14 -8.13 19.24
CA LEU A 247 24.23 -8.66 18.42
C LEU A 247 24.80 -9.95 19.05
N GLY A 248 24.98 -11.00 18.23
CA GLY A 248 25.53 -12.29 18.67
C GLY A 248 24.53 -13.23 19.34
N GLU A 249 23.29 -12.79 19.59
CA GLU A 249 22.23 -13.65 20.10
C GLU A 249 21.92 -14.79 19.13
N PHE A 250 21.87 -16.03 19.61
CA PHE A 250 21.57 -17.18 18.77
C PHE A 250 20.07 -17.26 18.45
N VAL A 251 19.74 -17.32 17.17
CA VAL A 251 18.36 -17.41 16.67
C VAL A 251 18.23 -18.49 15.59
N SER A 252 17.02 -19.00 15.41
CA SER A 252 16.70 -20.00 14.39
C SER A 252 16.63 -19.36 13.00
N ILE A 253 17.13 -20.06 11.99
CA ILE A 253 16.87 -19.77 10.57
C ILE A 253 16.41 -21.06 9.89
N THR A 254 15.25 -21.02 9.25
CA THR A 254 14.74 -22.16 8.48
C THR A 254 14.92 -21.89 7.01
N ILE A 255 15.54 -22.84 6.31
CA ILE A 255 15.77 -22.79 4.87
C ILE A 255 15.14 -24.01 4.19
N TYR A 256 14.93 -23.88 2.90
CA TYR A 256 14.51 -24.94 2.00
C TYR A 256 15.65 -25.29 1.03
N ARG A 257 16.00 -26.57 0.96
CA ARG A 257 17.02 -27.11 0.08
C ARG A 257 16.53 -28.45 -0.50
N SER A 258 16.47 -28.54 -1.82
CA SER A 258 16.19 -29.79 -2.54
C SER A 258 14.93 -30.56 -2.09
N GLY A 259 13.85 -29.88 -1.73
CA GLY A 259 12.60 -30.53 -1.28
C GLY A 259 12.43 -30.58 0.23
N GLU A 260 13.48 -30.32 1.00
CA GLU A 260 13.49 -30.48 2.45
C GLU A 260 13.71 -29.16 3.17
N GLN A 261 13.18 -29.07 4.39
CA GLN A 261 13.42 -27.93 5.28
C GLN A 261 14.52 -28.24 6.28
N TYR A 262 15.47 -27.33 6.40
CA TYR A 262 16.57 -27.40 7.35
C TYR A 262 16.44 -26.23 8.32
N SER A 263 16.73 -26.48 9.60
CA SER A 263 16.73 -25.44 10.64
C SER A 263 18.10 -25.35 11.25
N PHE A 264 18.69 -24.15 11.20
CA PHE A 264 20.00 -23.84 11.74
C PHE A 264 19.89 -22.81 12.86
N THR A 265 20.85 -22.81 13.76
CA THR A 265 20.96 -21.79 14.82
C THR A 265 22.17 -20.92 14.52
N VAL A 266 21.93 -19.63 14.24
CA VAL A 266 22.96 -18.68 13.84
C VAL A 266 23.04 -17.50 14.81
N PRO A 267 24.22 -16.92 15.06
CA PRO A 267 24.31 -15.67 15.80
C PRO A 267 23.70 -14.52 14.99
N ARG A 268 22.94 -13.66 15.66
CA ARG A 268 22.38 -12.43 15.08
C ARG A 268 23.49 -11.47 14.66
N GLY A 269 23.33 -10.85 13.50
CA GLY A 269 24.30 -9.95 12.90
C GLY A 269 24.58 -10.27 11.44
N PRO A 270 25.77 -9.92 10.91
CA PRO A 270 26.12 -10.21 9.52
C PRO A 270 26.32 -11.72 9.32
N LEU A 271 25.41 -12.35 8.58
CA LEU A 271 25.47 -13.79 8.29
C LEU A 271 26.53 -14.16 7.23
N GLY A 272 27.05 -13.19 6.48
CA GLY A 272 28.03 -13.42 5.40
C GLY A 272 27.44 -14.08 4.15
N ILE A 273 26.20 -13.74 3.79
CA ILE A 273 25.51 -14.26 2.61
C ILE A 273 25.17 -13.15 1.61
N GLN A 274 25.18 -13.49 0.32
CA GLN A 274 24.59 -12.64 -0.71
C GLN A 274 23.17 -13.10 -0.98
N LEU A 275 22.22 -12.16 -0.94
CA LEU A 275 20.81 -12.44 -1.11
C LEU A 275 20.37 -12.21 -2.57
N GLY A 276 19.42 -13.01 -3.00
CA GLY A 276 18.62 -12.85 -4.19
C GLY A 276 17.15 -13.06 -3.84
N SER A 277 16.30 -13.01 -4.86
CA SER A 277 14.87 -13.28 -4.71
C SER A 277 14.46 -14.36 -5.68
N THR A 278 13.47 -15.15 -5.28
CA THR A 278 12.89 -16.18 -6.12
C THR A 278 11.41 -16.34 -5.84
N ARG A 279 10.73 -17.13 -6.66
CA ARG A 279 9.32 -17.47 -6.51
C ARG A 279 9.20 -18.97 -6.37
N LEU A 280 8.56 -19.43 -5.31
CA LEU A 280 8.31 -20.84 -5.00
C LEU A 280 6.83 -20.98 -4.66
N GLU A 281 6.23 -22.12 -4.97
CA GLU A 281 4.85 -22.40 -4.57
C GLU A 281 4.72 -22.41 -3.03
N PRO A 282 3.62 -21.89 -2.44
CA PRO A 282 3.43 -21.89 -0.99
C PRO A 282 3.47 -23.26 -0.32
#